data_AF-A0A6N2I099-F1
#
_entry.id   AF-A0A6N2I099-F1
#
_cell.length_a   1.000
_cell.length_b   1.000
_cell.length_c   1.000
_cell.angle_alpha   90.00
_cell.angle_beta   90.00
_cell.angle_gamma   90.00
#
_symmetry.space_group_name_H-M   'P 1'
#
loop_
_entity.id
_entity.type
_entity.pdbx_description
1 polymer ?
#
loop_
_entity_poly.entity_id
_entity_poly.type
_entity_poly.pdbx_seq_one_letter_code
_entity_poly.pdbx_strand_id
1 'polypeptide(L)' 'MTSRPWADCSECAGSGWAGDDDCLSVFCWVCNGAGLEEHTARSVVHATVSTRTRARLHAYTERLTAQVSDAVAVAA' A
#
# COMPACT_ATOMS: atom_id res chain seq x y z
N MET A 1 1.39 16.39 -17.30
CA MET A 1 1.98 15.30 -16.51
C MET A 1 1.08 14.08 -16.65
N THR A 2 1.52 13.02 -17.32
CA THR A 2 0.88 11.72 -17.16
C THR A 2 1.40 11.15 -15.85
N SER A 3 0.54 10.99 -14.85
CA SER A 3 0.94 10.33 -13.60
C SER A 3 1.43 8.93 -13.96
N ARG A 4 2.71 8.65 -13.73
CA ARG A 4 3.21 7.28 -13.83
C ARG A 4 2.57 6.46 -12.71
N PRO A 5 2.13 5.22 -12.97
CA PRO A 5 1.56 4.39 -11.93
C PRO A 5 2.61 4.04 -10.88
N TRP A 6 2.20 4.03 -9.61
CA TRP A 6 3.02 3.64 -8.47
C TRP A 6 2.38 2.43 -7.80
N ALA A 7 3.20 1.51 -7.31
CA ALA A 7 2.74 0.43 -6.45
C ALA A 7 3.63 0.31 -5.21
N ASP A 8 3.16 -0.42 -4.21
CA ASP A 8 3.94 -0.75 -3.03
C ASP A 8 5.22 -1.48 -3.46
N CYS A 9 6.37 -1.03 -2.98
CA CYS A 9 7.65 -1.73 -3.13
C CYS A 9 7.52 -3.15 -2.60
N SER A 10 7.90 -4.15 -3.40
CA SER A 10 7.75 -5.57 -3.06
C SER A 10 8.53 -5.95 -1.80
N GLU A 11 9.67 -5.30 -1.60
CA GLU A 11 10.64 -5.73 -0.59
C GLU A 11 10.26 -5.28 0.81
N CYS A 12 9.70 -4.07 0.91
CA CYS A 12 9.20 -3.54 2.19
C CYS A 12 7.67 -3.60 2.31
N ALA A 13 7.00 -4.22 1.34
CA ALA A 13 5.54 -4.30 1.23
C ALA A 13 4.84 -2.95 1.44
N GLY A 14 5.39 -1.85 0.90
CA GLY A 14 4.80 -0.53 1.06
C GLY A 14 5.11 0.19 2.37
N SER A 15 5.96 -0.36 3.25
CA SER A 15 6.27 0.27 4.53
C SER A 15 7.33 1.37 4.43
N GLY A 16 8.29 1.23 3.53
CA GLY A 16 9.48 2.09 3.42
C GLY A 16 10.57 1.77 4.45
N TRP A 17 10.31 0.90 5.42
CA TRP A 17 11.29 0.53 6.44
C TRP A 17 12.06 -0.72 6.01
N ALA A 18 13.33 -0.81 6.40
CA ALA A 18 14.00 -2.09 6.38
C ALA A 18 13.37 -3.00 7.44
N GLY A 19 13.32 -4.31 7.17
CA GLY A 19 12.92 -5.27 8.18
C GLY A 19 13.95 -5.32 9.32
N ASP A 20 13.56 -5.90 10.45
CA ASP A 20 14.43 -6.03 11.64
C ASP A 20 15.72 -6.85 11.37
N ASP A 21 15.77 -7.58 10.25
CA ASP A 21 16.88 -8.42 9.83
C ASP A 21 18.09 -7.63 9.29
N ASP A 22 17.91 -6.38 8.84
CA ASP A 22 19.00 -5.52 8.36
C ASP A 22 19.21 -4.35 9.32
N CYS A 23 19.95 -4.60 10.40
CA CYS A 23 20.24 -3.61 11.44
C CYS A 23 21.13 -2.45 10.96
N LEU A 24 21.66 -2.49 9.73
CA LEU A 24 22.51 -1.45 9.17
C LEU A 24 21.74 -0.41 8.35
N SER A 25 20.50 -0.70 7.95
CA SER A 25 19.66 0.23 7.21
C SER A 25 18.31 0.43 7.90
N VAL A 26 17.93 1.68 8.17
CA VAL A 26 16.60 1.98 8.77
C VAL A 26 15.51 1.99 7.70
N PHE A 27 15.88 2.43 6.50
CA PHE A 27 14.99 2.54 5.36
C PHE A 27 15.24 1.42 4.38
N CYS A 28 14.16 0.95 3.74
CA CYS A 28 14.27 -0.03 2.68
C CYS A 28 15.15 0.53 1.55
N TRP A 29 16.25 -0.16 1.29
CA TRP A 29 17.23 0.26 0.28
C TRP A 29 16.68 0.21 -1.15
N VAL A 30 15.71 -0.67 -1.43
CA VAL A 30 15.10 -0.82 -2.76
C VAL A 30 14.31 0.43 -3.15
N CYS A 31 13.47 0.92 -2.23
CA CYS A 31 12.64 2.10 -2.48
C CYS A 31 13.17 3.38 -1.85
N ASN A 32 14.39 3.35 -1.29
CA ASN A 32 15.01 4.45 -0.55
C ASN A 32 14.07 5.09 0.49
N GLY A 33 13.31 4.27 1.22
CA GLY A 33 12.39 4.75 2.24
C GLY A 33 11.01 5.21 1.74
N ALA A 34 10.78 5.30 0.42
CA ALA A 34 9.52 5.81 -0.11
C ALA A 34 8.33 4.86 0.10
N GLY A 35 8.60 3.56 0.23
CA GLY A 35 7.59 2.51 0.25
C GLY A 35 6.94 2.25 -1.12
N LEU A 36 7.21 3.06 -2.14
CA LEU A 36 6.59 2.96 -3.46
C LEU A 36 7.66 2.79 -4.56
N GLU A 37 7.28 2.07 -5.60
CA GLU A 37 8.06 1.93 -6.83
C GLU A 37 7.29 2.49 -8.01
N GLU A 38 8.01 3.22 -8.87
CA GLU A 38 7.45 3.75 -10.09
C GLU A 38 7.38 2.65 -11.16
N HIS A 39 6.22 2.53 -11.79
CA HIS A 39 5.99 1.56 -12.84
C HIS A 39 5.64 2.25 -14.15
N THR A 40 5.82 1.51 -15.23
CA THR A 40 5.15 1.81 -16.50
C THR A 40 3.73 1.23 -16.46
N ALA A 41 2.84 1.76 -17.29
CA ALA A 41 1.48 1.21 -17.42
C ALA A 41 1.47 -0.29 -17.79
N ARG A 42 2.51 -0.80 -18.46
CA ARG A 42 2.63 -2.22 -18.80
C ARG A 42 3.15 -3.07 -17.64
N SER A 43 4.03 -2.54 -16.79
CA SER A 43 4.63 -3.31 -15.70
C SER A 43 3.72 -3.42 -14.48
N VAL A 44 2.86 -2.42 -14.24
CA VAL A 44 1.95 -2.44 -13.07
C VAL A 44 0.94 -3.59 -13.11
N VAL A 45 0.55 -4.04 -14.31
CA VAL A 45 -0.43 -5.14 -14.48
C VAL A 45 0.12 -6.48 -13.99
N HIS A 46 1.45 -6.63 -13.98
CA HIS A 46 2.15 -7.80 -13.48
C HIS A 46 2.66 -7.63 -12.04
N ALA A 47 2.48 -6.45 -11.44
CA ALA A 47 2.89 -6.21 -10.07
C ALA A 47 2.01 -7.04 -9.13
N THR A 48 2.65 -7.85 -8.28
CA THR A 48 1.93 -8.63 -7.28
C THR A 48 1.45 -7.70 -6.17
N VAL A 49 0.14 -7.65 -5.94
CA VAL A 49 -0.42 -6.91 -4.81
C VAL A 49 0.09 -7.50 -3.49
N SER A 50 0.81 -6.72 -2.69
CA SER A 50 1.42 -7.21 -1.45
C SER A 50 0.36 -7.60 -0.41
N THR A 51 0.70 -8.52 0.49
CA THR A 51 -0.16 -8.93 1.61
C THR A 51 -0.57 -7.73 2.48
N ARG A 52 0.34 -6.78 2.69
CA ARG A 52 0.07 -5.55 3.45
C ARG A 52 -0.91 -4.63 2.71
N THR A 53 -0.78 -4.49 1.39
CA THR A 53 -1.75 -3.73 0.57
C THR A 53 -3.15 -4.34 0.71
N ARG A 54 -3.27 -5.67 0.66
CA ARG A 54 -4.56 -6.37 0.83
C ARG A 54 -5.15 -6.13 2.22
N ALA A 55 -4.33 -6.21 3.28
CA ALA A 55 -4.77 -5.92 4.64
C ALA A 55 -5.26 -4.48 4.81
N ARG A 56 -4.55 -3.50 4.22
CA ARG A 56 -4.96 -2.08 4.22
C ARG A 56 -6.29 -1.90 3.49
N LEU A 57 -6.48 -2.56 2.35
CA LEU A 57 -7.74 -2.52 1.59
C LEU A 57 -8.88 -3.08 2.43
N HIS A 58 -8.71 -4.25 3.05
CA HIS A 58 -9.72 -4.86 3.91
C HIS A 58 -10.15 -3.94 5.06
N ALA A 59 -9.18 -3.44 5.82
CA ALA A 59 -9.43 -2.52 6.94
C ALA A 59 -10.09 -1.20 6.48
N TYR A 60 -9.77 -0.74 5.27
CA TYR A 60 -10.42 0.43 4.69
C TYR A 60 -11.88 0.15 4.32
N THR A 61 -12.15 -0.99 3.67
CA THR A 61 -13.50 -1.44 3.36
C THR A 61 -14.34 -1.60 4.62
N GLU A 62 -13.84 -2.26 5.66
CA GLU A 62 -14.55 -2.42 6.94
C GLU A 62 -14.95 -1.07 7.55
N ARG A 63 -14.01 -0.11 7.59
CA ARG A 63 -14.30 1.24 8.10
C ARG A 63 -15.35 1.97 7.27
N LEU A 64 -15.25 1.90 5.95
CA LEU A 64 -16.26 2.53 5.08
C LEU A 64 -17.63 1.88 5.23
N THR A 65 -17.69 0.55 5.33
CA THR A 65 -18.94 -0.17 5.57
C THR A 65 -19.58 0.29 6.87
N ALA A 66 -18.82 0.38 7.97
CA ALA A 66 -19.33 0.89 9.24
C ALA A 66 -19.88 2.32 9.11
N GLN A 67 -19.15 3.23 8.46
CA GLN A 67 -19.58 4.62 8.27
C GLN A 67 -20.87 4.74 7.44
N VAL A 68 -21.00 3.94 6.38
CA VAL A 68 -22.20 3.91 5.54
C VAL A 68 -23.38 3.31 6.32
N SER A 69 -23.17 2.23 7.06
CA SER A 69 -24.22 1.63 7.90
C SER A 69 -24.70 2.58 9.01
N ASP A 70 -23.78 3.27 9.69
CA ASP A 70 -24.13 4.26 10.71
C ASP A 70 -24.89 5.44 10.10
N ALA A 71 -24.47 5.94 8.93
CA ALA A 71 -25.17 7.02 8.24
C ALA A 71 -26.60 6.63 7.83
N VAL A 72 -26.82 5.38 7.40
CA VAL A 72 -28.16 4.86 7.12
C VAL A 72 -28.98 4.73 8.40
N ALA A 73 -28.39 4.25 9.50
CA ALA A 73 -29.08 4.10 10.78
C ALA A 73 -29.49 5.45 11.40
N VAL A 74 -28.71 6.52 11.20
CA VAL A 74 -29.05 7.88 11.66
C VAL A 74 -30.16 8.52 10.82
N ALA A 75 -30.35 8.07 9.58
CA ALA A 75 -31.35 8.61 8.65
C ALA A 75 -32.72 7.90 8.73
N ALA A 76 -32.84 6.82 9.51
CA ALA A 76 -34.05 6.00 9.70
C ALA A 76 -34.79 6.34 10.99
#